data_AF-A0A6M5IWJ9-F1
#
_entry.id   AF-A0A6M5IWJ9-F1
#
_cell.length_a   1.000
_cell.length_b   1.000
_cell.length_c   1.000
_cell.angle_alpha   90.00
_cell.angle_beta   90.00
_cell.angle_gamma   90.00
#
_symmetry.space_group_name_H-M   'P 1'
#
loop_
_entity.id
_entity.type
_entity.pdbx_description
1 polymer ?
#
loop_
_entity_poly.entity_id
_entity_poly.type
_entity_poly.pdbx_seq_one_letter_code
_entity_poly.pdbx_strand_id
1 'polypeptide(L)'
;MTRRAVHTLYGGQQQQGISTPANSDHILVFTDPAKGAKYGYDLHEGAREDGIYAYTGEGRLGDQRLIRGNLALLNSVPLGKTIRLFRTDNTLATYIGAFTLDDPPYFWQAIPDESGAIREGIIFNLAPIDADTRRLPSLGQEQVTRIEATEWNPPLFDPYALSPLPGIGQTASRIEFELQAAFGAWRRARGHDLRRLRIPIGRNFVEPDLFDATTAELFEAKKSAARKYVRTAIGQVLDYTHNANLLKLDARPAILLPSEPAQDLLALCASLSISVYARDGSEFSRLSGSE
;
A
#
# COMPACT_ATOMS: atom_id res chain seq x y z
N MET A 1 4.85 28.57 8.04
CA MET A 1 5.17 29.79 7.26
C MET A 1 4.24 29.87 6.06
N THR A 2 4.17 30.99 5.33
CA THR A 2 3.35 31.03 4.11
C THR A 2 4.03 30.30 2.95
N ARG A 3 3.27 29.79 1.99
CA ARG A 3 3.84 29.19 0.77
C ARG A 3 4.74 30.17 0.00
N ARG A 4 4.37 31.45 -0.04
CA ARG A 4 5.19 32.52 -0.61
C ARG A 4 6.53 32.67 0.12
N ALA A 5 6.55 32.56 1.44
CA ALA A 5 7.78 32.60 2.22
C ALA A 5 8.70 31.41 1.90
N VAL A 6 8.14 30.20 1.72
CA VAL A 6 8.91 29.02 1.27
C VAL A 6 9.61 29.31 -0.06
N HIS A 7 8.88 29.84 -1.05
CA HIS A 7 9.49 30.19 -2.35
C HIS A 7 10.46 31.37 -2.28
N THR A 8 10.31 32.27 -1.31
CA THR A 8 11.28 33.35 -1.10
C THR A 8 12.61 32.80 -0.59
N LEU A 9 12.56 31.76 0.25
CA LEU A 9 13.76 31.10 0.80
C LEU A 9 14.43 30.16 -0.20
N TYR A 10 13.63 29.34 -0.89
CA TYR A 10 14.16 28.25 -1.72
C TYR A 10 14.07 28.50 -3.21
N GLY A 11 13.31 29.50 -3.68
CA GLY A 11 13.05 29.74 -5.10
C GLY A 11 12.00 28.78 -5.69
N GLY A 12 12.09 28.56 -7.01
CA GLY A 12 11.22 27.63 -7.75
C GLY A 12 9.88 28.20 -8.20
N GLN A 13 9.13 27.38 -8.94
CA GLN A 13 7.83 27.74 -9.51
C GLN A 13 6.77 27.80 -8.40
N GLN A 14 5.94 28.86 -8.37
CA GLN A 14 5.04 29.14 -7.24
C GLN A 14 3.60 28.63 -7.42
N GLN A 15 3.20 28.29 -8.65
CA GLN A 15 1.81 27.98 -8.99
C GLN A 15 1.48 26.49 -9.07
N GLN A 16 2.50 25.62 -9.07
CA GLN A 16 2.35 24.17 -9.28
C GLN A 16 2.55 23.37 -7.99
N GLY A 17 1.91 22.20 -7.88
CA GLY A 17 2.10 21.31 -6.73
C GLY A 17 3.54 20.85 -6.56
N ILE A 18 4.28 20.73 -7.66
CA ILE A 18 5.69 20.36 -7.68
C ILE A 18 6.51 21.60 -8.06
N SER A 19 7.50 21.92 -7.24
CA SER A 19 8.43 23.02 -7.45
C SER A 19 9.85 22.49 -7.50
N THR A 20 10.60 22.92 -8.51
CA THR A 20 11.97 22.50 -8.79
C THR A 20 12.86 23.74 -8.80
N PRO A 21 13.28 24.23 -7.62
CA PRO A 21 14.20 25.37 -7.58
C PRO A 21 15.50 25.07 -8.32
N ALA A 22 15.95 26.05 -9.11
CA ALA A 22 17.22 25.94 -9.81
C ALA A 22 18.37 25.86 -8.79
N ASN A 23 19.41 25.07 -9.12
CA ASN A 23 20.61 24.89 -8.29
C ASN A 23 20.30 24.41 -6.86
N SER A 24 19.25 23.61 -6.69
CA SER A 24 18.88 23.01 -5.42
C SER A 24 18.81 21.50 -5.54
N ASP A 25 19.23 20.80 -4.48
CA ASP A 25 19.08 19.35 -4.33
C ASP A 25 17.71 18.99 -3.73
N HIS A 26 16.77 19.92 -3.75
CA HIS A 26 15.43 19.74 -3.21
C HIS A 26 14.37 19.89 -4.29
N ILE A 27 13.40 18.98 -4.25
CA ILE A 27 12.13 19.11 -4.96
C ILE A 27 11.08 19.41 -3.90
N LEU A 28 10.42 20.56 -4.01
CA LEU A 28 9.39 20.96 -3.05
C LEU A 28 8.04 20.48 -3.57
N VAL A 29 7.34 19.70 -2.77
CA VAL A 29 6.02 19.15 -3.08
C VAL A 29 5.01 19.76 -2.14
N PHE A 30 3.91 20.26 -2.68
CA PHE A 30 2.82 20.87 -1.94
C PHE A 30 1.55 20.07 -2.16
N THR A 31 0.95 19.59 -1.08
CA THR A 31 -0.35 18.90 -1.06
C THR A 31 -1.43 19.78 -0.42
N ASP A 32 -2.59 19.86 -1.07
CA ASP A 32 -3.82 20.50 -0.56
C ASP A 32 -5.00 19.63 -1.02
N PRO A 33 -5.32 18.53 -0.31
CA PRO A 33 -6.34 17.59 -0.77
C PRO A 33 -7.70 18.26 -0.98
N ALA A 34 -8.05 19.22 -0.12
CA ALA A 34 -9.30 19.96 -0.21
C ALA A 34 -9.40 20.80 -1.50
N LYS A 35 -8.33 21.49 -1.91
CA LYS A 35 -8.31 22.22 -3.20
C LYS A 35 -8.05 21.32 -4.40
N GLY A 36 -7.40 20.18 -4.19
CA GLY A 36 -7.14 19.15 -5.20
C GLY A 36 -8.39 18.34 -5.58
N ALA A 37 -9.42 18.35 -4.73
CA ALA A 37 -10.63 17.56 -4.93
C ALA A 37 -11.36 17.85 -6.26
N LYS A 38 -11.39 19.11 -6.70
CA LYS A 38 -11.94 19.48 -8.02
C LYS A 38 -11.16 18.92 -9.23
N TYR A 39 -9.99 18.32 -8.99
CA TYR A 39 -9.15 17.65 -9.98
C TYR A 39 -9.08 16.14 -9.76
N GLY A 40 -9.92 15.59 -8.86
CA GLY A 40 -9.91 14.18 -8.47
C GLY A 40 -8.68 13.74 -7.69
N TYR A 41 -7.87 14.67 -7.17
CA TYR A 41 -6.61 14.33 -6.50
C TYR A 41 -6.88 13.68 -5.13
N ASP A 42 -7.91 14.13 -4.43
CA ASP A 42 -8.35 13.59 -3.14
C ASP A 42 -8.76 12.12 -3.20
N LEU A 43 -9.18 11.63 -4.38
CA LEU A 43 -9.58 10.24 -4.57
C LEU A 43 -8.43 9.25 -4.36
N HIS A 44 -7.20 9.67 -4.63
CA HIS A 44 -6.02 8.79 -4.64
C HIS A 44 -4.79 9.39 -3.93
N GLU A 45 -4.91 10.58 -3.35
CA GLU A 45 -3.85 11.24 -2.57
C GLU A 45 -4.07 11.08 -1.07
N GLY A 46 -3.08 10.55 -0.37
CA GLY A 46 -3.19 10.30 1.07
C GLY A 46 -2.16 9.32 1.60
N ALA A 47 -1.97 9.33 2.91
CA ALA A 47 -1.19 8.30 3.58
C ALA A 47 -1.95 6.97 3.52
N ARG A 48 -1.28 5.93 3.02
CA ARG A 48 -1.79 4.56 2.94
C ARG A 48 -1.43 3.75 4.19
N GLU A 49 -1.97 2.55 4.28
CA GLU A 49 -1.74 1.59 5.37
C GLU A 49 -0.26 1.17 5.51
N ASP A 50 0.45 1.07 4.38
CA ASP A 50 1.87 0.70 4.28
C ASP A 50 2.82 1.83 4.75
N GLY A 51 2.28 2.97 5.17
CA GLY A 51 3.05 4.16 5.57
C GLY A 51 3.59 4.98 4.39
N ILE A 52 3.30 4.59 3.15
CA ILE A 52 3.63 5.35 1.95
C ILE A 52 2.58 6.43 1.74
N TYR A 53 3.04 7.62 1.35
CA TYR A 53 2.15 8.70 0.96
C TYR A 53 1.93 8.66 -0.55
N ALA A 54 0.69 8.36 -0.96
CA ALA A 54 0.26 8.46 -2.34
C ALA A 54 0.12 9.94 -2.71
N TYR A 55 0.83 10.39 -3.75
CA TYR A 55 0.81 11.78 -4.22
C TYR A 55 0.40 11.84 -5.69
N THR A 56 -0.64 12.63 -6.01
CA THR A 56 -1.10 12.75 -7.39
C THR A 56 -0.22 13.71 -8.18
N GLY A 57 0.23 13.29 -9.36
CA GLY A 57 1.09 14.07 -10.26
C GLY A 57 0.45 15.36 -10.77
N GLU A 58 1.28 16.21 -11.38
CA GLU A 58 0.83 17.47 -11.98
C GLU A 58 0.23 17.28 -13.39
N GLY A 59 -0.69 18.18 -13.73
CA GLY A 59 -1.45 18.21 -14.99
C GLY A 59 -2.94 18.16 -14.68
N ARG A 60 -3.73 19.15 -15.14
CA ARG A 60 -5.15 19.32 -14.78
C ARG A 60 -6.16 18.92 -15.87
N LEU A 61 -5.70 18.84 -17.11
CA LEU A 61 -6.52 18.57 -18.29
C LEU A 61 -5.87 17.47 -19.11
N GLY A 62 -6.66 16.45 -19.46
CA GLY A 62 -6.18 15.26 -20.19
C GLY A 62 -5.11 14.46 -19.45
N ASP A 63 -4.63 13.39 -20.09
CA ASP A 63 -3.70 12.45 -19.49
C ASP A 63 -2.44 13.11 -18.96
N GLN A 64 -2.10 12.76 -17.72
CA GLN A 64 -0.86 13.19 -17.10
C GLN A 64 0.33 12.57 -17.83
N ARG A 65 1.45 13.30 -17.84
CA ARG A 65 2.68 12.88 -18.53
C ARG A 65 3.87 13.02 -17.58
N LEU A 66 4.85 12.14 -17.75
CA LEU A 66 6.15 12.21 -17.07
C LEU A 66 7.03 13.28 -17.70
N ILE A 67 6.62 14.54 -17.56
CA ILE A 67 7.34 15.73 -18.00
C ILE A 67 7.45 16.71 -16.84
N ARG A 68 8.37 17.67 -16.93
CA ARG A 68 8.51 18.77 -15.96
C ARG A 68 8.57 18.29 -14.51
N GLY A 69 7.63 18.69 -13.65
CA GLY A 69 7.61 18.34 -12.23
C GLY A 69 7.48 16.83 -12.01
N ASN A 70 6.64 16.14 -12.78
CA ASN A 70 6.49 14.68 -12.70
C ASN A 70 7.80 13.97 -13.06
N LEU A 71 8.49 14.45 -14.11
CA LEU A 71 9.80 13.91 -14.50
C LEU A 71 10.87 14.18 -13.43
N ALA A 72 10.83 15.36 -12.81
CA ALA A 72 11.74 15.71 -11.73
C ALA A 72 11.55 14.79 -10.51
N LEU A 73 10.30 14.49 -10.13
CA LEU A 73 10.02 13.51 -9.07
C LEU A 73 10.57 12.14 -9.44
N LEU A 74 10.23 11.61 -10.62
CA LEU A 74 10.72 10.30 -11.07
C LEU A 74 12.26 10.20 -11.04
N ASN A 75 12.95 11.26 -11.44
CA ASN A 75 14.40 11.32 -11.46
C ASN A 75 15.04 11.76 -10.13
N SER A 76 14.26 11.91 -9.05
CA SER A 76 14.76 12.39 -7.76
C SER A 76 15.88 11.51 -7.21
N VAL A 77 15.65 10.19 -7.14
CA VAL A 77 16.62 9.20 -6.63
C VAL A 77 17.91 9.17 -7.46
N PRO A 78 17.89 8.95 -8.79
CA PRO A 78 19.13 8.89 -9.57
C PRO A 78 19.89 10.22 -9.62
N LEU A 79 19.22 11.36 -9.43
CA LEU A 79 19.85 12.68 -9.37
C LEU A 79 20.20 13.15 -7.96
N GLY A 80 20.03 12.29 -6.93
CA GLY A 80 20.34 12.62 -5.54
C GLY A 80 19.49 13.75 -4.95
N LYS A 81 18.32 14.02 -5.52
CA LYS A 81 17.41 15.07 -5.04
C LYS A 81 16.49 14.55 -3.95
N THR A 82 16.36 15.31 -2.88
CA THR A 82 15.42 15.02 -1.79
C THR A 82 14.06 15.62 -2.04
N ILE A 83 12.99 14.85 -1.84
CA ILE A 83 11.62 15.35 -1.91
C ILE A 83 11.26 15.97 -0.55
N ARG A 84 10.84 17.24 -0.55
CA ARG A 84 10.43 18.01 0.63
C ARG A 84 8.93 18.24 0.56
N LEU A 85 8.17 17.51 1.37
CA LEU A 85 6.71 17.58 1.35
C LEU A 85 6.18 18.64 2.31
N PHE A 86 5.25 19.46 1.82
CA PHE A 86 4.54 20.48 2.56
C PHE A 86 3.03 20.26 2.44
N ARG A 87 2.33 20.23 3.56
CA ARG A 87 0.87 20.33 3.57
C ARG A 87 0.46 21.79 3.56
N THR A 88 -0.34 22.18 2.57
CA THR A 88 -0.88 23.53 2.48
C THR A 88 -2.32 23.59 2.95
N ASP A 89 -2.60 24.58 3.76
CA ASP A 89 -3.93 24.96 4.20
C ASP A 89 -4.04 26.47 4.00
N ASN A 90 -4.95 26.89 3.10
CA ASN A 90 -5.09 28.28 2.69
C ASN A 90 -3.78 28.88 2.16
N THR A 91 -3.14 29.76 2.94
CA THR A 91 -1.86 30.41 2.62
C THR A 91 -0.67 29.80 3.35
N LEU A 92 -0.92 28.96 4.36
CA LEU A 92 0.08 28.35 5.20
C LEU A 92 0.63 27.08 4.55
N ALA A 93 1.95 26.95 4.56
CA ALA A 93 2.67 25.74 4.21
C ALA A 93 3.31 25.18 5.50
N THR A 94 2.90 23.95 5.83
CA THR A 94 3.43 23.18 6.94
C THR A 94 4.40 22.15 6.38
N TYR A 95 5.68 22.25 6.74
CA TYR A 95 6.65 21.22 6.37
C TYR A 95 6.32 19.91 7.10
N ILE A 96 6.18 18.84 6.33
CA ILE A 96 5.91 17.49 6.85
C ILE A 96 7.23 16.75 7.04
N GLY A 97 8.13 16.82 6.07
CA GLY A 97 9.39 16.11 6.12
C GLY A 97 10.03 15.80 4.78
N ALA A 98 11.06 14.96 4.85
CA ALA A 98 11.83 14.42 3.75
C ALA A 98 11.27 13.09 3.27
N PHE A 99 11.19 12.91 1.96
CA PHE A 99 10.68 11.72 1.30
C PHE A 99 11.61 11.27 0.16
N THR A 100 11.51 9.99 -0.19
CA THR A 100 12.07 9.37 -1.41
C THR A 100 10.93 8.70 -2.19
N LEU A 101 11.22 8.23 -3.41
CA LEU A 101 10.33 7.31 -4.11
C LEU A 101 10.51 5.88 -3.59
N ASP A 102 9.39 5.17 -3.48
CA ASP A 102 9.35 3.73 -3.23
C ASP A 102 9.59 2.93 -4.54
N ASP A 103 9.58 1.59 -4.46
CA ASP A 103 9.63 0.70 -5.63
C ASP A 103 8.35 -0.17 -5.73
N PRO A 104 7.49 0.03 -6.74
CA PRO A 104 7.65 0.95 -7.87
C PRO A 104 7.47 2.42 -7.48
N PRO A 105 8.08 3.37 -8.22
CA PRO A 105 8.03 4.80 -7.88
C PRO A 105 6.66 5.44 -8.08
N TYR A 106 5.84 4.90 -8.98
CA TYR A 106 4.49 5.36 -9.25
C TYR A 106 3.67 4.26 -9.93
N PHE A 107 2.36 4.48 -10.02
CA PHE A 107 1.45 3.70 -10.86
C PHE A 107 0.44 4.63 -11.55
N TRP A 108 -0.23 4.10 -12.57
CA TRP A 108 -1.28 4.81 -13.31
C TRP A 108 -2.65 4.53 -12.71
N GLN A 109 -3.49 5.54 -12.63
CA GLN A 109 -4.85 5.45 -12.10
C GLN A 109 -5.80 6.30 -12.94
N ALA A 110 -7.00 5.78 -13.20
CA ALA A 110 -8.06 6.56 -13.84
C ALA A 110 -8.62 7.59 -12.85
N ILE A 111 -8.47 8.88 -13.14
CA ILE A 111 -8.94 9.99 -12.30
C ILE A 111 -9.70 11.02 -13.17
N PRO A 112 -10.68 11.75 -12.63
CA PRO A 112 -11.31 12.84 -13.38
C PRO A 112 -10.32 13.99 -13.59
N ASP A 113 -10.52 14.76 -14.65
CA ASP A 113 -9.83 16.02 -14.90
C ASP A 113 -10.69 17.23 -14.48
N GLU A 114 -10.21 18.47 -14.72
CA GLU A 114 -10.94 19.70 -14.38
C GLU A 114 -12.33 19.81 -15.06
N SER A 115 -12.55 19.12 -16.18
CA SER A 115 -13.84 19.07 -16.88
C SER A 115 -14.75 17.92 -16.41
N GLY A 116 -14.24 17.03 -15.56
CA GLY A 116 -14.90 15.80 -15.13
C GLY A 116 -14.69 14.62 -16.07
N ALA A 117 -13.92 14.78 -17.15
CA ALA A 117 -13.56 13.67 -18.03
C ALA A 117 -12.54 12.75 -17.36
N ILE A 118 -12.71 11.44 -17.52
CA ILE A 118 -11.74 10.46 -17.00
C ILE A 118 -10.47 10.50 -17.85
N ARG A 119 -9.32 10.47 -17.18
CA ARG A 119 -7.98 10.50 -17.78
C ARG A 119 -7.02 9.61 -17.01
N GLU A 120 -5.85 9.34 -17.60
CA GLU A 120 -4.75 8.69 -16.89
C GLU A 120 -4.03 9.67 -15.97
N GLY A 121 -4.02 9.36 -14.66
CA GLY A 121 -3.30 10.06 -13.61
C GLY A 121 -2.09 9.27 -13.12
N ILE A 122 -1.03 9.98 -12.73
CA ILE A 122 0.18 9.40 -12.14
C ILE A 122 0.06 9.50 -10.62
N ILE A 123 0.15 8.37 -9.92
CA ILE A 123 0.17 8.34 -8.45
C ILE A 123 1.57 7.93 -8.00
N PHE A 124 2.33 8.88 -7.44
CA PHE A 124 3.68 8.65 -6.92
C PHE A 124 3.63 8.02 -5.53
N ASN A 125 4.53 7.08 -5.28
CA ASN A 125 4.72 6.41 -3.99
C ASN A 125 5.83 7.12 -3.20
N LEU A 126 5.46 8.04 -2.31
CA LEU A 126 6.42 8.80 -1.49
C LEU A 126 6.67 8.08 -0.15
N ALA A 127 7.84 7.46 -0.03
CA ALA A 127 8.30 6.82 1.20
C ALA A 127 8.95 7.87 2.14
N PRO A 128 8.53 7.96 3.42
CA PRO A 128 9.12 8.91 4.37
C PRO A 128 10.56 8.51 4.73
N ILE A 129 11.47 9.50 4.77
CA ILE A 129 12.85 9.36 5.28
C ILE A 129 12.96 9.95 6.69
N ASP A 130 12.50 11.19 6.83
CA ASP A 130 12.49 11.96 8.08
C ASP A 130 11.27 12.90 8.02
N ALA A 131 10.12 12.38 8.45
CA ALA A 131 8.85 13.06 8.29
C ALA A 131 7.86 12.75 9.42
N ASP A 132 7.08 13.77 9.82
CA ASP A 132 5.97 13.60 10.75
C ASP A 132 4.70 13.19 9.99
N THR A 133 4.60 11.90 9.67
CA THR A 133 3.50 11.32 8.88
C THR A 133 2.14 11.45 9.55
N ARG A 134 2.07 11.65 10.88
CA ARG A 134 0.83 11.91 11.63
C ARG A 134 0.13 13.21 11.19
N ARG A 135 0.88 14.11 10.54
CA ARG A 135 0.37 15.38 10.01
C ARG A 135 -0.09 15.26 8.55
N LEU A 136 0.02 14.08 7.94
CA LEU A 136 -0.49 13.86 6.59
C LEU A 136 -2.01 13.63 6.59
N PRO A 137 -2.70 14.01 5.51
CA PRO A 137 -4.05 13.55 5.28
C PRO A 137 -4.03 12.03 5.05
N SER A 138 -5.00 11.33 5.62
CA SER A 138 -5.23 9.90 5.37
C SER A 138 -6.03 9.73 4.09
N LEU A 139 -5.85 8.60 3.40
CA LEU A 139 -6.64 8.29 2.23
C LEU A 139 -8.07 7.91 2.65
N GLY A 140 -8.98 8.88 2.64
CA GLY A 140 -10.40 8.64 2.42
C GLY A 140 -11.30 8.14 3.54
N GLN A 141 -10.95 8.03 4.83
CA GLN A 141 -11.91 7.53 5.85
C GLN A 141 -11.92 8.24 7.22
N GLU A 142 -13.10 8.24 7.86
CA GLU A 142 -13.32 8.59 9.27
C GLU A 142 -12.67 7.55 10.20
N GLN A 143 -12.45 7.94 11.46
CA GLN A 143 -11.79 7.10 12.45
C GLN A 143 -12.71 5.97 12.92
N VAL A 144 -12.68 4.83 12.22
CA VAL A 144 -13.40 3.62 12.65
C VAL A 144 -12.61 2.91 13.74
N THR A 145 -13.31 2.48 14.80
CA THR A 145 -12.70 1.92 16.01
C THR A 145 -13.01 0.44 16.22
N ARG A 146 -13.62 -0.22 15.24
CA ARG A 146 -14.06 -1.62 15.32
C ARG A 146 -13.64 -2.38 14.07
N ILE A 147 -13.38 -3.67 14.25
CA ILE A 147 -13.15 -4.59 13.13
C ILE A 147 -14.47 -4.77 12.38
N GLU A 148 -14.42 -4.59 11.06
CA GLU A 148 -15.53 -4.96 10.19
C GLU A 148 -15.26 -6.36 9.66
N ALA A 149 -16.20 -7.28 9.89
CA ALA A 149 -16.12 -8.65 9.40
C ALA A 149 -17.26 -8.90 8.40
N THR A 150 -16.91 -9.25 7.18
CA THR A 150 -17.87 -9.66 6.14
C THR A 150 -17.58 -11.09 5.70
N GLU A 151 -18.49 -11.67 4.91
CA GLU A 151 -18.18 -12.93 4.22
C GLU A 151 -16.93 -12.75 3.34
N TRP A 152 -16.02 -13.72 3.40
CA TRP A 152 -14.86 -13.74 2.53
C TRP A 152 -15.28 -14.16 1.12
N ASN A 153 -14.74 -13.54 0.07
CA ASN A 153 -14.95 -13.99 -1.31
C ASN A 153 -13.61 -14.36 -1.93
N PRO A 154 -13.53 -15.48 -2.68
CA PRO A 154 -12.28 -15.86 -3.32
C PRO A 154 -11.85 -14.77 -4.31
N PRO A 155 -10.56 -14.39 -4.34
CA PRO A 155 -10.06 -13.42 -5.30
C PRO A 155 -10.21 -13.96 -6.73
N LEU A 156 -10.53 -13.07 -7.67
CA LEU A 156 -10.66 -13.42 -9.07
C LEU A 156 -9.29 -13.53 -9.73
N PHE A 157 -9.05 -14.63 -10.45
CA PHE A 157 -7.86 -14.84 -11.28
C PHE A 157 -8.32 -15.31 -12.67
N ASP A 158 -8.52 -14.37 -13.61
CA ASP A 158 -8.94 -14.72 -14.98
C ASP A 158 -7.72 -15.00 -15.88
N PRO A 159 -7.55 -16.22 -16.42
CA PRO A 159 -6.49 -16.54 -17.37
C PRO A 159 -6.67 -15.89 -18.75
N TYR A 160 -7.86 -15.38 -19.09
CA TYR A 160 -8.23 -14.89 -20.42
C TYR A 160 -8.63 -13.41 -20.49
N ALA A 161 -8.42 -12.62 -19.42
CA ALA A 161 -8.68 -11.18 -19.47
C ALA A 161 -7.85 -10.51 -20.58
N LEU A 162 -8.51 -10.21 -21.71
CA LEU A 162 -7.95 -9.58 -22.91
C LEU A 162 -7.76 -8.08 -22.66
N SER A 163 -6.73 -7.76 -21.90
CA SER A 163 -5.84 -6.59 -22.00
C SER A 163 -5.32 -6.25 -20.62
N PRO A 164 -3.99 -6.18 -20.49
CA PRO A 164 -3.45 -5.03 -19.81
C PRO A 164 -2.20 -4.49 -20.50
N LEU A 165 -2.05 -3.16 -20.46
CA LEU A 165 -0.85 -2.42 -20.82
C LEU A 165 0.41 -3.08 -20.24
N PRO A 166 1.54 -3.08 -20.96
CA PRO A 166 2.77 -3.72 -20.51
C PRO A 166 3.39 -2.93 -19.35
N GLY A 167 3.55 -3.59 -18.21
CA GLY A 167 4.30 -3.09 -17.05
C GLY A 167 3.51 -3.25 -15.75
N ILE A 168 4.24 -3.54 -14.67
CA ILE A 168 3.77 -3.69 -13.28
C ILE A 168 3.20 -5.08 -12.95
N GLY A 169 3.90 -5.83 -12.10
CA GLY A 169 3.35 -6.67 -11.01
C GLY A 169 2.32 -7.78 -11.26
N GLN A 170 1.70 -7.92 -12.43
CA GLN A 170 0.44 -8.65 -12.57
C GLN A 170 0.56 -10.18 -12.50
N THR A 171 1.69 -10.78 -12.90
CA THR A 171 1.89 -12.24 -12.76
C THR A 171 2.04 -12.65 -11.28
N ALA A 172 2.55 -11.74 -10.44
CA ALA A 172 2.76 -11.98 -9.01
C ALA A 172 1.44 -12.18 -8.26
N SER A 173 0.49 -11.27 -8.50
CA SER A 173 -0.84 -11.29 -7.91
C SER A 173 -1.65 -12.51 -8.35
N ARG A 174 -1.44 -13.03 -9.56
CA ARG A 174 -2.19 -14.21 -10.06
C ARG A 174 -1.92 -15.50 -9.27
N ILE A 175 -0.66 -15.85 -9.04
CA ILE A 175 -0.29 -17.10 -8.32
C ILE A 175 -0.78 -17.02 -6.88
N GLU A 176 -0.65 -15.86 -6.26
CA GLU A 176 -1.10 -15.61 -4.89
C GLU A 176 -2.63 -15.72 -4.78
N PHE A 177 -3.37 -15.10 -5.71
CA PHE A 177 -4.82 -15.18 -5.75
C PHE A 177 -5.32 -16.60 -6.02
N GLU A 178 -4.69 -17.35 -6.94
CA GLU A 178 -5.02 -18.76 -7.16
C GLU A 178 -4.82 -19.58 -5.87
N LEU A 179 -3.67 -19.40 -5.20
CA LEU A 179 -3.33 -20.10 -3.97
C LEU A 179 -4.34 -19.79 -2.85
N GLN A 180 -4.68 -18.52 -2.66
CA GLN A 180 -5.64 -18.06 -1.67
C GLN A 180 -7.06 -18.58 -1.97
N ALA A 181 -7.50 -18.52 -3.23
CA ALA A 181 -8.79 -19.06 -3.66
C ALA A 181 -8.88 -20.57 -3.44
N ALA A 182 -7.85 -21.32 -3.82
CA ALA A 182 -7.77 -22.77 -3.63
C ALA A 182 -7.78 -23.15 -2.15
N PHE A 183 -7.02 -22.45 -1.31
CA PHE A 183 -6.98 -22.68 0.13
C PHE A 183 -8.32 -22.37 0.80
N GLY A 184 -8.95 -21.26 0.44
CA GLY A 184 -10.27 -20.89 0.95
C GLY A 184 -11.34 -21.92 0.59
N ALA A 185 -11.34 -22.43 -0.65
CA ALA A 185 -12.22 -23.52 -1.07
C ALA A 185 -11.95 -24.81 -0.26
N TRP A 186 -10.68 -25.15 -0.06
CA TRP A 186 -10.26 -26.33 0.71
C TRP A 186 -10.69 -26.27 2.19
N ARG A 187 -10.60 -25.10 2.82
CA ARG A 187 -11.09 -24.83 4.19
C ARG A 187 -12.62 -24.90 4.27
N ARG A 188 -13.34 -24.27 3.34
CA ARG A 188 -14.81 -24.31 3.28
C ARG A 188 -15.37 -25.71 3.08
N ALA A 189 -14.75 -26.50 2.22
CA ALA A 189 -15.12 -27.91 2.03
C ALA A 189 -14.99 -28.74 3.32
N ARG A 190 -14.19 -28.25 4.29
CA ARG A 190 -14.00 -28.82 5.63
C ARG A 190 -14.84 -28.12 6.72
N GLY A 191 -15.78 -27.25 6.34
CA GLY A 191 -16.73 -26.60 7.25
C GLY A 191 -16.21 -25.36 7.98
N HIS A 192 -15.08 -24.78 7.57
CA HIS A 192 -14.55 -23.57 8.17
C HIS A 192 -15.34 -22.31 7.77
N ASP A 193 -15.55 -21.40 8.72
CA ASP A 193 -16.14 -20.08 8.50
C ASP A 193 -15.06 -19.07 8.12
N LEU A 194 -15.07 -18.63 6.86
CA LEU A 194 -14.08 -17.72 6.30
C LEU A 194 -14.66 -16.31 6.18
N ARG A 195 -13.95 -15.34 6.77
CA ARG A 195 -14.33 -13.92 6.79
C ARG A 195 -13.25 -13.05 6.18
N ARG A 196 -13.68 -11.94 5.59
CA ARG A 196 -12.82 -10.80 5.28
C ARG A 196 -12.88 -9.84 6.45
N LEU A 197 -11.71 -9.45 6.96
CA LEU A 197 -11.62 -8.46 8.03
C LEU A 197 -11.07 -7.15 7.50
N ARG A 198 -11.65 -6.05 7.96
CA ARG A 198 -11.05 -4.72 7.88
C ARG A 198 -10.68 -4.30 9.29
N ILE A 199 -9.39 -4.28 9.58
CA ILE A 199 -8.85 -3.99 10.92
C ILE A 199 -8.40 -2.53 10.90
N PRO A 200 -8.98 -1.64 11.73
CA PRO A 200 -8.61 -0.24 11.71
C PRO A 200 -7.22 0.00 12.28
N ILE A 201 -6.41 0.81 11.57
CA ILE A 201 -5.10 1.29 11.97
C ILE A 201 -5.02 2.82 11.83
N GLY A 202 -5.16 3.51 12.96
CA GLY A 202 -5.22 4.98 12.98
C GLY A 202 -6.45 5.52 12.24
N ARG A 203 -6.28 5.91 10.97
CA ARG A 203 -7.35 6.40 10.07
C ARG A 203 -7.50 5.56 8.80
N ASN A 204 -6.68 4.51 8.68
CA ASN A 204 -6.72 3.55 7.58
C ASN A 204 -7.19 2.21 8.12
N PHE A 205 -7.23 1.22 7.24
CA PHE A 205 -7.49 -0.18 7.58
C PHE A 205 -6.40 -1.03 6.99
N VAL A 206 -6.13 -2.15 7.64
CA VAL A 206 -5.40 -3.29 7.08
C VAL A 206 -6.34 -4.45 6.87
N GLU A 207 -6.12 -5.17 5.77
CA GLU A 207 -6.95 -6.27 5.34
C GLU A 207 -6.07 -7.50 5.09
N PRO A 208 -6.08 -8.48 6.00
CA PRO A 208 -5.48 -9.78 5.77
C PRO A 208 -6.15 -10.49 4.59
N ASP A 209 -5.40 -11.34 3.90
CA ASP A 209 -5.92 -12.09 2.76
C ASP A 209 -7.12 -12.97 3.14
N LEU A 210 -7.09 -13.54 4.34
CA LEU A 210 -8.14 -14.43 4.83
C LEU A 210 -8.16 -14.47 6.37
N PHE A 211 -9.34 -14.47 6.97
CA PHE A 211 -9.53 -14.85 8.37
C PHE A 211 -10.38 -16.11 8.47
N ASP A 212 -9.89 -17.12 9.18
CA ASP A 212 -10.64 -18.33 9.51
C ASP A 212 -11.19 -18.18 10.94
N ALA A 213 -12.49 -17.85 11.04
CA ALA A 213 -13.16 -17.64 12.31
C ALA A 213 -13.33 -18.93 13.13
N THR A 214 -13.23 -20.10 12.48
CA THR A 214 -13.30 -21.40 13.17
C THR A 214 -12.02 -21.69 13.96
N THR A 215 -10.87 -21.26 13.43
CA THR A 215 -9.56 -21.46 14.08
C THR A 215 -8.98 -20.18 14.67
N ALA A 216 -9.65 -19.04 14.51
CA ALA A 216 -9.13 -17.71 14.84
C ALA A 216 -7.76 -17.43 14.18
N GLU A 217 -7.51 -17.94 12.97
CA GLU A 217 -6.25 -17.73 12.25
C GLU A 217 -6.38 -16.61 11.21
N LEU A 218 -5.47 -15.63 11.24
CA LEU A 218 -5.29 -14.58 10.22
C LEU A 218 -4.21 -15.01 9.24
N PHE A 219 -4.53 -15.06 7.97
CA PHE A 219 -3.64 -15.53 6.92
C PHE A 219 -3.07 -14.39 6.09
N GLU A 220 -1.77 -14.47 5.82
CA GLU A 220 -1.11 -13.79 4.70
C GLU A 220 -0.59 -14.87 3.72
N ALA A 221 -1.01 -14.79 2.47
CA ALA A 221 -0.56 -15.65 1.40
C ALA A 221 0.63 -15.02 0.67
N LYS A 222 1.57 -15.85 0.21
CA LYS A 222 2.61 -15.40 -0.72
C LYS A 222 2.75 -16.33 -1.88
N LYS A 223 2.96 -15.77 -3.07
CA LYS A 223 3.25 -16.53 -4.32
C LYS A 223 4.50 -17.40 -4.31
N SER A 224 5.36 -17.35 -3.28
CA SER A 224 6.65 -18.05 -3.27
C SER A 224 7.14 -18.28 -1.84
N ALA A 225 7.73 -19.45 -1.61
CA ALA A 225 8.38 -19.83 -0.36
C ALA A 225 9.80 -19.25 -0.19
N ALA A 226 10.26 -18.40 -1.12
CA ALA A 226 11.59 -17.80 -1.02
C ALA A 226 11.68 -16.84 0.19
N ARG A 227 12.86 -16.79 0.83
CA ARG A 227 13.13 -16.04 2.07
C ARG A 227 12.58 -14.63 2.11
N LYS A 228 12.68 -13.87 1.01
CA LYS A 228 12.16 -12.50 0.95
C LYS A 228 10.64 -12.45 1.21
N TYR A 229 9.87 -13.35 0.59
CA TYR A 229 8.43 -13.38 0.71
C TYR A 229 7.99 -13.86 2.09
N VAL A 230 8.65 -14.89 2.62
CA VAL A 230 8.37 -15.39 3.97
C VAL A 230 8.60 -14.30 5.02
N ARG A 231 9.73 -13.56 4.93
CA ARG A 231 10.02 -12.44 5.85
C ARG A 231 9.00 -11.32 5.75
N THR A 232 8.58 -10.97 4.53
CA THR A 232 7.51 -9.98 4.32
C THR A 232 6.19 -10.45 4.94
N ALA A 233 5.80 -11.72 4.71
CA ALA A 233 4.59 -12.29 5.28
C ALA A 233 4.60 -12.33 6.82
N ILE A 234 5.74 -12.66 7.44
CA ILE A 234 5.92 -12.60 8.90
C ILE A 234 5.60 -11.19 9.41
N GLY A 235 6.16 -10.15 8.77
CA GLY A 235 5.92 -8.76 9.18
C GLY A 235 4.44 -8.38 9.09
N GLN A 236 3.82 -8.67 7.95
CA GLN A 236 2.40 -8.35 7.70
C GLN A 236 1.47 -9.09 8.66
N VAL A 237 1.61 -10.41 8.79
CA VAL A 237 0.69 -11.21 9.60
C VAL A 237 0.80 -10.86 11.09
N LEU A 238 1.99 -10.52 11.58
CA LEU A 238 2.18 -10.08 12.96
C LEU A 238 1.59 -8.68 13.20
N ASP A 239 1.72 -7.78 12.23
CA ASP A 239 1.09 -6.44 12.29
C ASP A 239 -0.43 -6.54 12.34
N TYR A 240 -1.04 -7.31 11.45
CA TYR A 240 -2.48 -7.54 11.44
C TYR A 240 -2.96 -8.17 12.74
N THR A 241 -2.25 -9.22 13.18
CA THR A 241 -2.59 -9.94 14.41
C THR A 241 -2.50 -9.02 15.63
N HIS A 242 -1.46 -8.20 15.73
CA HIS A 242 -1.29 -7.23 16.80
C HIS A 242 -2.47 -6.26 16.86
N ASN A 243 -2.80 -5.61 15.75
CA ASN A 243 -3.89 -4.63 15.70
C ASN A 243 -5.27 -5.26 15.92
N ALA A 244 -5.50 -6.47 15.40
CA ALA A 244 -6.73 -7.21 15.68
C ALA A 244 -6.88 -7.55 17.17
N ASN A 245 -5.78 -7.92 17.83
CA ASN A 245 -5.78 -8.31 19.25
C ASN A 245 -5.90 -7.14 20.20
N LEU A 246 -5.42 -5.94 19.84
CA LEU A 246 -5.76 -4.70 20.56
C LEU A 246 -7.28 -4.46 20.60
N LEU A 247 -8.00 -4.96 19.59
CA LEU A 247 -9.46 -4.91 19.49
C LEU A 247 -10.14 -6.19 20.01
N LYS A 248 -9.41 -7.04 20.74
CA LYS A 248 -9.88 -8.25 21.43
C LYS A 248 -10.40 -9.36 20.51
N LEU A 249 -9.87 -9.48 19.29
CA LEU A 249 -10.21 -10.59 18.39
C LEU A 249 -9.60 -11.94 18.83
N ASP A 250 -8.48 -11.93 19.57
CA ASP A 250 -7.71 -13.12 19.97
C ASP A 250 -7.30 -14.01 18.77
N ALA A 251 -6.87 -13.34 17.70
CA ALA A 251 -6.39 -13.98 16.49
C ALA A 251 -4.96 -14.49 16.61
N ARG A 252 -4.67 -15.52 15.82
CA ARG A 252 -3.37 -16.18 15.70
C ARG A 252 -2.82 -15.97 14.29
N PRO A 253 -1.51 -15.70 14.13
CA PRO A 253 -0.93 -15.45 12.82
C PRO A 253 -0.70 -16.76 12.06
N ALA A 254 -1.01 -16.75 10.76
CA ALA A 254 -0.75 -17.85 9.84
C ALA A 254 -0.22 -17.37 8.48
N ILE A 255 0.66 -18.14 7.85
CA ILE A 255 1.20 -17.86 6.52
C ILE A 255 0.84 -19.01 5.58
N LEU A 256 0.41 -18.68 4.36
CA LEU A 256 0.11 -19.62 3.29
C LEU A 256 1.13 -19.51 2.14
N LEU A 257 1.77 -20.63 1.79
CA LEU A 257 2.81 -20.71 0.76
C LEU A 257 2.48 -21.76 -0.30
N PRO A 258 3.01 -21.64 -1.53
CA PRO A 258 2.80 -22.64 -2.58
C PRO A 258 3.59 -23.93 -2.34
N SER A 259 4.61 -23.89 -1.48
CA SER A 259 5.48 -25.02 -1.15
C SER A 259 6.13 -24.80 0.21
N GLU A 260 6.76 -25.84 0.75
CA GLU A 260 7.56 -25.75 1.99
C GLU A 260 8.73 -24.75 1.84
N PRO A 261 8.91 -23.83 2.80
CA PRO A 261 10.06 -22.92 2.84
C PRO A 261 11.29 -23.60 3.46
N ALA A 262 12.43 -22.91 3.48
CA ALA A 262 13.63 -23.41 4.15
C ALA A 262 13.38 -23.71 5.64
N GLN A 263 14.00 -24.76 6.18
CA GLN A 263 13.77 -25.20 7.56
C GLN A 263 14.06 -24.12 8.62
N ASP A 264 15.08 -23.29 8.41
CA ASP A 264 15.38 -22.19 9.33
C ASP A 264 14.28 -21.11 9.35
N LEU A 265 13.53 -20.96 8.25
CA LEU A 265 12.37 -20.08 8.18
C LEU A 265 11.14 -20.71 8.85
N LEU A 266 10.95 -22.02 8.74
CA LEU A 266 9.93 -22.73 9.52
C LEU A 266 10.19 -22.59 11.02
N ALA A 267 11.45 -22.79 11.46
CA ALA A 267 11.86 -22.59 12.84
C ALA A 267 11.63 -21.15 13.31
N LEU A 268 11.92 -20.15 12.47
CA LEU A 268 11.61 -18.75 12.76
C LEU A 268 10.10 -18.53 12.93
N CYS A 269 9.27 -19.01 12.01
CA CYS A 269 7.81 -18.90 12.13
C CYS A 269 7.31 -19.58 13.41
N ALA A 270 7.80 -20.77 13.74
CA ALA A 270 7.45 -21.48 14.96
C ALA A 270 7.83 -20.69 16.23
N SER A 271 9.03 -20.10 16.27
CA SER A 271 9.48 -19.24 17.40
C SER A 271 8.59 -18.01 17.61
N LEU A 272 7.91 -17.55 16.56
CA LEU A 272 6.97 -16.43 16.58
C LEU A 272 5.52 -16.87 16.74
N SER A 273 5.26 -18.16 16.99
CA SER A 273 3.92 -18.76 17.05
C SER A 273 3.08 -18.56 15.79
N ILE A 274 3.73 -18.53 14.62
CA ILE A 274 3.09 -18.41 13.31
C ILE A 274 2.87 -19.80 12.73
N SER A 275 1.59 -20.14 12.46
CA SER A 275 1.26 -21.34 11.69
C SER A 275 1.73 -21.20 10.24
N VAL A 276 2.35 -22.22 9.66
CA VAL A 276 2.70 -22.23 8.23
C VAL A 276 1.91 -23.31 7.53
N TYR A 277 1.26 -22.95 6.43
CA TYR A 277 0.55 -23.86 5.53
C TYR A 277 1.21 -23.86 4.16
N ALA A 278 1.30 -25.04 3.56
CA ALA A 278 1.77 -25.19 2.19
C ALA A 278 0.82 -26.07 1.37
N ARG A 279 0.80 -25.83 0.06
CA ARG A 279 0.10 -26.69 -0.89
C ARG A 279 0.85 -28.01 -1.07
N ASP A 280 0.12 -29.12 -1.00
CA ASP A 280 0.59 -30.47 -1.27
C ASP A 280 -0.34 -31.11 -2.32
N GLY A 281 0.06 -31.00 -3.59
CA GLY A 281 -0.79 -31.38 -4.72
C GLY A 281 -2.10 -30.58 -4.77
N SER A 282 -3.23 -31.29 -4.62
CA SER A 282 -4.57 -30.70 -4.56
C SER A 282 -5.04 -30.35 -3.13
N GLU A 283 -4.23 -30.69 -2.12
CA GLU A 283 -4.53 -30.44 -0.72
C GLU A 283 -3.58 -29.38 -0.13
N PHE A 284 -3.78 -29.11 1.16
CA PHE A 284 -2.94 -28.23 1.96
C PHE A 284 -2.62 -28.90 3.29
N SER A 285 -1.40 -28.71 3.76
CA SER A 285 -0.95 -29.24 5.04
C SER A 285 -0.37 -28.14 5.91
N ARG A 286 -0.57 -28.26 7.23
CA ARG A 286 0.12 -27.41 8.21
C ARG A 286 1.50 -27.99 8.43
N LEU A 287 2.53 -27.17 8.23
CA LEU A 287 3.91 -27.56 8.42
C LEU A 287 4.30 -27.42 9.89
N SER A 288 5.08 -28.38 10.39
CA SER A 288 5.69 -28.34 11.72
C SER A 288 7.18 -28.06 11.58
N GLY A 289 7.68 -27.03 12.27
CA GLY A 289 9.12 -26.86 12.44
C GLY A 289 9.66 -28.03 13.26
N SER A 290 10.79 -28.62 12.84
CA SER A 290 11.52 -29.53 13.72
C SER A 290 12.08 -28.70 14.88
N GLU A 291 11.86 -29.16 16.12
CA GLU A 291 12.53 -28.60 17.31
C GLU A 291 14.05 -28.79 17.25
#